data_AF-A0A7K4C081-F1
#
_entry.id   AF-A0A7K4C081-F1
#
_cell.length_a   1.000
_cell.length_b   1.000
_cell.length_c   1.000
_cell.angle_alpha   90.00
_cell.angle_beta   90.00
_cell.angle_gamma   90.00
#
_symmetry.space_group_name_H-M   'P 1'
#
loop_
_entity.id
_entity.type
_entity.pdbx_description
1 polymer ?
#
loop_
_entity_poly.entity_id
_entity_poly.type
_entity_poly.pdbx_seq_one_letter_code
_entity_poly.pdbx_strand_id
1 'polypeptide(L)'
;MSLTRLEAGLIRVKNDLDKVKSVNTDFENVLSEMKVLRKRAIANPETKQMISNEMKNKEILELFSSIESSFEELRTKLAKQTLEKQELMDFVESIRLKKNFSFDNSVQAISFVSTALEEMECSHVLLRPEFIGTIDLTELSVKLKLTKETNGVIVEQERIEEVLTYLLAKRQLRNLVLEAGSAKINFKSSHDIVVEAENDNIKELVKLKK
;
A
#
# COMPACT_ATOMS: atom_id res chain seq x y z
N MET A 1 0.60 -22.13 -11.23
CA MET A 1 1.03 -21.17 -10.18
C MET A 1 -0.19 -20.39 -9.72
N SER A 2 -0.42 -20.20 -8.42
CA SER A 2 -1.59 -19.43 -7.93
C SER A 2 -1.30 -17.92 -7.93
N LEU A 3 -2.30 -17.10 -8.27
CA LEU A 3 -2.23 -15.64 -8.27
C LEU A 3 -1.72 -15.07 -6.93
N THR A 4 -2.08 -15.72 -5.82
CA THR A 4 -1.64 -15.36 -4.46
C THR A 4 -0.13 -15.51 -4.25
N ARG A 5 0.51 -16.49 -4.91
CA ARG A 5 1.98 -16.66 -4.85
C ARG A 5 2.70 -15.61 -5.69
N LEU A 6 2.11 -15.19 -6.80
CA LEU A 6 2.63 -14.13 -7.65
C LEU A 6 2.58 -12.78 -6.93
N GLU A 7 1.46 -12.45 -6.30
CA GLU A 7 1.28 -11.24 -5.49
C GLU A 7 2.31 -11.14 -4.35
N ALA A 8 2.48 -12.22 -3.58
CA ALA A 8 3.47 -12.25 -2.50
C ALA A 8 4.92 -12.09 -3.00
N GLY A 9 5.21 -12.58 -4.21
CA GLY A 9 6.50 -12.37 -4.88
C GLY A 9 6.71 -10.91 -5.28
N LEU A 10 5.71 -10.29 -5.88
CA LEU A 10 5.74 -8.89 -6.32
C LEU A 10 5.88 -7.91 -5.14
N ILE A 11 5.23 -8.19 -4.00
CA ILE A 11 5.39 -7.39 -2.77
C ILE A 11 6.84 -7.44 -2.25
N ARG A 12 7.52 -8.58 -2.33
CA ARG A 12 8.94 -8.70 -1.93
C ARG A 12 9.84 -7.86 -2.83
N VAL A 13 9.66 -7.98 -4.14
CA VAL A 13 10.41 -7.20 -5.13
C VAL A 13 10.24 -5.69 -4.89
N LYS A 14 9.02 -5.24 -4.56
CA LYS A 14 8.75 -3.84 -4.18
C LYS A 14 9.58 -3.38 -2.98
N ASN A 15 9.59 -4.17 -1.90
CA ASN A 15 10.33 -3.80 -0.68
C ASN A 15 11.83 -3.68 -0.93
N ASP A 16 12.40 -4.54 -1.79
CA ASP A 16 13.81 -4.45 -2.15
C ASP A 16 14.09 -3.24 -3.05
N LEU A 17 13.18 -2.88 -3.95
CA LEU A 17 13.26 -1.65 -4.76
C LEU A 17 13.13 -0.36 -3.93
N ASP A 18 12.48 -0.39 -2.76
CA ASP A 18 12.42 0.76 -1.86
C ASP A 18 13.75 0.98 -1.11
N LYS A 19 14.47 -0.10 -0.77
CA LYS A 19 15.84 0.00 -0.25
C LYS A 19 16.78 0.65 -1.26
N VAL A 20 16.68 0.29 -2.53
CA VAL A 20 17.48 0.91 -3.61
C VAL A 20 17.23 2.43 -3.71
N LYS A 21 16.00 2.89 -3.47
CA LYS A 21 15.67 4.34 -3.45
C LYS A 21 16.36 5.09 -2.31
N SER A 22 16.44 4.50 -1.12
CA SER A 22 17.17 5.11 0.01
C SER A 22 18.66 5.25 -0.30
N VAL A 23 19.27 4.20 -0.85
CA VAL A 23 20.65 4.21 -1.34
C VAL A 23 20.86 5.30 -2.39
N ASN A 24 19.91 5.49 -3.31
CA ASN A 24 19.98 6.54 -4.33
C ASN A 24 19.95 7.96 -3.75
N THR A 25 19.22 8.16 -2.64
CA THR A 25 19.15 9.47 -1.97
C THR A 25 20.48 9.83 -1.31
N ASP A 26 21.12 8.86 -0.64
CA ASP A 26 22.45 9.04 -0.07
C ASP A 26 23.50 9.31 -1.16
N PHE A 27 23.35 8.68 -2.33
CA PHE A 27 24.22 8.93 -3.48
C PHE A 27 24.07 10.34 -4.08
N GLU A 28 22.85 10.88 -4.19
CA GLU A 28 22.64 12.26 -4.66
C GLU A 28 23.26 13.29 -3.70
N ASN A 29 23.24 13.03 -2.40
CA ASN A 29 23.88 13.86 -1.40
C ASN A 29 25.40 13.93 -1.62
N VAL A 30 26.06 12.78 -1.84
CA VAL A 30 27.50 12.73 -2.15
C VAL A 30 27.84 13.51 -3.42
N LEU A 31 27.02 13.42 -4.48
CA LEU A 31 27.21 14.19 -5.71
C LEU A 31 27.09 15.70 -5.50
N SER A 32 26.17 16.12 -4.63
CA SER A 32 25.99 17.53 -4.31
C SER A 32 27.23 18.10 -3.62
N GLU A 33 27.81 17.35 -2.67
CA GLU A 33 29.04 17.71 -1.98
C GLU A 33 30.24 17.76 -2.92
N MET A 34 30.37 16.79 -3.82
CA MET A 34 31.43 16.77 -4.84
C MET A 34 31.35 17.96 -5.81
N LYS A 35 30.14 18.36 -6.23
CA LYS A 35 29.96 19.56 -7.07
C LYS A 35 30.36 20.84 -6.33
N VAL A 36 30.08 20.93 -5.02
CA VAL A 36 30.50 22.05 -4.19
C VAL A 36 32.02 22.11 -4.07
N LEU A 37 32.68 20.97 -3.83
CA LEU A 37 34.15 20.87 -3.80
C LEU A 37 34.77 21.30 -5.13
N ARG A 38 34.23 20.85 -6.27
CA ARG A 38 34.69 21.26 -7.61
C ARG A 38 34.55 22.77 -7.83
N LYS A 39 33.41 23.36 -7.46
CA LYS A 39 33.19 24.81 -7.57
C LYS A 39 34.17 25.62 -6.71
N ARG A 40 34.43 25.18 -5.47
CA ARG A 40 35.39 25.83 -4.56
C ARG A 40 36.83 25.73 -5.07
N ALA A 41 37.21 24.58 -5.62
CA ALA A 41 38.53 24.37 -6.23
C ALA A 41 38.75 25.22 -7.49
N ILE A 42 37.70 25.54 -8.25
CA ILE A 42 37.79 26.43 -9.41
C ILE A 42 37.88 27.90 -8.98
N ALA A 43 37.18 28.29 -7.90
CA ALA A 43 37.07 29.68 -7.45
C ALA A 43 38.31 30.20 -6.68
N ASN A 44 39.13 29.33 -6.10
CA ASN A 44 40.31 29.75 -5.32
C ASN A 44 41.58 28.95 -5.73
N PRO A 45 42.59 29.59 -6.33
CA PRO A 45 43.84 28.94 -6.76
C PRO A 45 44.62 28.26 -5.64
N GLU A 46 44.63 28.81 -4.42
CA GLU A 46 45.32 28.20 -3.27
C GLU A 46 44.61 26.92 -2.80
N THR A 47 43.27 26.95 -2.78
CA THR A 47 42.44 25.78 -2.46
C THR A 47 42.58 24.69 -3.52
N LYS A 48 42.70 25.07 -4.80
CA LYS A 48 43.03 24.15 -5.90
C LYS A 48 44.37 23.47 -5.68
N GLN A 49 45.37 24.21 -5.20
CA GLN A 49 46.73 23.71 -5.00
C GLN A 49 46.84 22.82 -3.75
N MET A 50 46.14 23.15 -2.66
CA MET A 50 45.96 22.27 -1.48
C MET A 50 45.25 20.97 -1.84
N ILE A 51 44.07 21.06 -2.49
CA ILE A 51 43.30 19.88 -2.92
C ILE A 51 44.09 19.06 -3.93
N SER A 52 44.80 19.69 -4.87
CA SER A 52 45.63 18.99 -5.86
C SER A 52 46.87 18.35 -5.25
N ASN A 53 47.43 18.88 -4.15
CA ASN A 53 48.54 18.26 -3.44
C ASN A 53 48.06 17.09 -2.56
N GLU A 54 46.89 17.20 -1.91
CA GLU A 54 46.25 16.08 -1.21
C GLU A 54 45.79 14.97 -2.18
N MET A 55 45.27 15.33 -3.37
CA MET A 55 44.82 14.40 -4.41
C MET A 55 45.95 13.81 -5.28
N LYS A 56 47.17 14.35 -5.24
CA LYS A 56 48.35 13.76 -5.89
C LYS A 56 49.10 12.77 -4.99
N ASN A 57 49.03 12.96 -3.67
CA ASN A 57 49.69 12.07 -2.69
C ASN A 57 48.92 10.77 -2.41
N LYS A 58 47.68 10.69 -2.87
CA LYS A 58 46.83 9.49 -2.83
C LYS A 58 46.29 9.35 -4.24
N GLU A 59 46.20 8.16 -4.83
CA GLU A 59 45.77 7.85 -6.21
C GLU A 59 44.31 8.26 -6.54
N ILE A 60 43.86 9.42 -6.06
CA ILE A 60 42.48 9.85 -5.94
C ILE A 60 41.96 10.37 -7.28
N LEU A 61 42.80 10.94 -8.16
CA LEU A 61 42.35 11.46 -9.45
C LEU A 61 41.93 10.35 -10.43
N GLU A 62 42.66 9.23 -10.48
CA GLU A 62 42.28 8.08 -11.30
C GLU A 62 41.08 7.34 -10.71
N LEU A 63 41.03 7.19 -9.38
CA LEU A 63 39.84 6.75 -8.66
C LEU A 63 38.65 7.67 -8.94
N PHE A 64 38.82 8.98 -8.98
CA PHE A 64 37.75 9.95 -9.22
C PHE A 64 37.15 9.81 -10.61
N SER A 65 37.97 9.68 -11.67
CA SER A 65 37.46 9.45 -13.03
C SER A 65 36.84 8.07 -13.21
N SER A 66 37.40 7.04 -12.58
CA SER A 66 36.82 5.68 -12.59
C SER A 66 35.47 5.63 -11.84
N ILE A 67 35.38 6.34 -10.73
CA ILE A 67 34.18 6.50 -9.92
C ILE A 67 33.12 7.30 -10.69
N GLU A 68 33.47 8.41 -11.36
CA GLU A 68 32.54 9.21 -12.17
C GLU A 68 31.96 8.42 -13.35
N SER A 69 32.79 7.61 -14.03
CA SER A 69 32.33 6.71 -15.09
C SER A 69 31.43 5.59 -14.55
N SER A 70 31.83 4.97 -13.43
CA SER A 70 31.00 3.98 -12.74
C SER A 70 29.69 4.59 -12.25
N PHE A 71 29.69 5.87 -11.89
CA PHE A 71 28.53 6.64 -11.47
C PHE A 71 27.55 6.88 -12.61
N GLU A 72 27.98 7.29 -13.80
CA GLU A 72 27.04 7.47 -14.91
C GLU A 72 26.52 6.15 -15.46
N GLU A 73 27.30 5.07 -15.41
CA GLU A 73 26.77 3.75 -15.65
C GLU A 73 25.72 3.34 -14.60
N LEU A 74 25.99 3.58 -13.32
CA LEU A 74 25.06 3.28 -12.23
C LEU A 74 23.79 4.11 -12.35
N ARG A 75 23.90 5.42 -12.63
CA ARG A 75 22.76 6.33 -12.83
C ARG A 75 21.91 5.91 -14.03
N THR A 76 22.52 5.49 -15.12
CA THR A 76 21.79 4.98 -16.30
C THR A 76 21.08 3.67 -15.98
N LYS A 77 21.75 2.75 -15.28
CA LYS A 77 21.15 1.49 -14.80
C LYS A 77 20.00 1.76 -13.80
N LEU A 78 20.15 2.73 -12.90
CA LEU A 78 19.16 3.12 -11.90
C LEU A 78 17.97 3.87 -12.51
N ALA A 79 18.19 4.74 -13.49
CA ALA A 79 17.12 5.41 -14.23
C ALA A 79 16.28 4.38 -15.00
N LYS A 80 16.94 3.42 -15.65
CA LYS A 80 16.27 2.28 -16.29
C LYS A 80 15.48 1.43 -15.29
N GLN A 81 16.07 1.10 -14.13
CA GLN A 81 15.38 0.39 -13.05
C GLN A 81 14.21 1.19 -12.46
N THR A 82 14.28 2.52 -12.44
CA THR A 82 13.20 3.37 -11.93
C THR A 82 12.00 3.36 -12.89
N LEU A 83 12.25 3.41 -14.19
CA LEU A 83 11.22 3.20 -15.23
C LEU A 83 10.61 1.80 -15.12
N GLU A 84 11.42 0.76 -15.03
CA GLU A 84 10.96 -0.63 -14.85
C GLU A 84 10.18 -0.80 -13.54
N LYS A 85 10.57 -0.11 -12.45
CA LYS A 85 9.83 -0.08 -11.18
C LYS A 85 8.47 0.57 -11.33
N GLN A 86 8.38 1.67 -12.07
CA GLN A 86 7.11 2.38 -12.25
C GLN A 86 6.14 1.54 -13.08
N GLU A 87 6.62 0.93 -14.16
CA GLU A 87 5.86 -0.03 -14.96
C GLU A 87 5.41 -1.25 -14.13
N LEU A 88 6.28 -1.79 -13.29
CA LEU A 88 5.94 -2.87 -12.35
C LEU A 88 4.89 -2.44 -11.32
N MET A 89 4.99 -1.21 -10.80
CA MET A 89 4.00 -0.69 -9.84
C MET A 89 2.65 -0.49 -10.53
N ASP A 90 2.64 0.05 -11.74
CA ASP A 90 1.42 0.24 -12.53
C ASP A 90 0.80 -1.12 -12.89
N PHE A 91 1.62 -2.14 -13.19
CA PHE A 91 1.16 -3.50 -13.42
C PHE A 91 0.63 -4.18 -12.14
N VAL A 92 1.32 -4.05 -11.01
CA VAL A 92 0.86 -4.59 -9.72
C VAL A 92 -0.44 -3.93 -9.30
N GLU A 93 -0.55 -2.61 -9.47
CA GLU A 93 -1.77 -1.88 -9.19
C GLU A 93 -2.88 -2.22 -10.19
N SER A 94 -2.60 -2.59 -11.44
CA SER A 94 -3.63 -2.99 -12.41
C SER A 94 -4.23 -4.37 -12.15
N ILE A 95 -3.47 -5.27 -11.50
CA ILE A 95 -3.94 -6.63 -11.15
C ILE A 95 -4.34 -6.78 -9.68
N ARG A 96 -4.29 -5.69 -8.89
CA ARG A 96 -4.62 -5.76 -7.46
C ARG A 96 -6.11 -6.08 -7.30
N LEU A 97 -6.40 -7.20 -6.63
CA LEU A 97 -7.75 -7.66 -6.28
C LEU A 97 -8.03 -7.62 -4.78
N LYS A 98 -7.07 -7.14 -3.98
CA LYS A 98 -7.17 -7.10 -2.53
C LYS A 98 -6.52 -5.84 -1.95
N LYS A 99 -7.18 -5.18 -1.01
CA LYS A 99 -6.67 -3.99 -0.34
C LYS A 99 -7.03 -3.96 1.14
N ASN A 100 -6.07 -3.58 1.96
CA ASN A 100 -6.27 -3.34 3.38
C ASN A 100 -6.50 -1.85 3.64
N PHE A 101 -7.50 -1.55 4.46
CA PHE A 101 -7.86 -0.22 4.92
C PHE A 101 -7.87 -0.22 6.45
N SER A 102 -7.00 0.60 7.04
CA SER A 102 -6.99 0.88 8.49
C SER A 102 -7.55 2.28 8.76
N PHE A 103 -8.35 2.41 9.80
CA PHE A 103 -9.01 3.65 10.20
C PHE A 103 -8.64 4.02 11.63
N ASP A 104 -8.77 5.29 12.00
CA ASP A 104 -8.42 5.76 13.36
C ASP A 104 -9.45 5.28 14.39
N ASN A 105 -10.69 5.03 13.96
CA ASN A 105 -11.76 4.55 14.81
C ASN A 105 -12.79 3.71 14.03
N SER A 106 -13.61 2.97 14.77
CA SER A 106 -14.62 2.08 14.20
C SER A 106 -15.76 2.81 13.47
N VAL A 107 -16.03 4.08 13.82
CA VAL A 107 -17.09 4.86 13.16
C VAL A 107 -16.69 5.19 11.73
N GLN A 108 -15.44 5.62 11.51
CA GLN A 108 -14.87 5.81 10.17
C GLN A 108 -14.88 4.51 9.37
N ALA A 109 -14.53 3.38 9.99
CA ALA A 109 -14.56 2.07 9.34
C ALA A 109 -15.97 1.68 8.88
N ILE A 110 -16.99 1.89 9.72
CA ILE A 110 -18.39 1.62 9.39
C ILE A 110 -18.87 2.53 8.27
N SER A 111 -18.60 3.84 8.37
CA SER A 111 -18.97 4.83 7.36
C SER A 111 -18.34 4.50 6.01
N PHE A 112 -17.04 4.15 5.98
CA PHE A 112 -16.36 3.70 4.77
C PHE A 112 -17.04 2.48 4.14
N VAL A 113 -17.44 1.49 4.93
CA VAL A 113 -18.14 0.30 4.40
C VAL A 113 -19.50 0.66 3.82
N SER A 114 -20.25 1.54 4.46
CA SER A 114 -21.53 2.00 3.95
C SER A 114 -21.38 2.68 2.58
N THR A 115 -20.46 3.65 2.49
CA THR A 115 -20.18 4.35 1.22
C THR A 115 -19.59 3.42 0.18
N ALA A 116 -18.74 2.47 0.57
CA ALA A 116 -18.19 1.48 -0.35
C ALA A 116 -19.28 0.62 -1.00
N LEU A 117 -20.28 0.18 -0.23
CA LEU A 117 -21.38 -0.62 -0.73
C LEU A 117 -22.31 0.19 -1.65
N GLU A 118 -22.51 1.48 -1.34
CA GLU A 118 -23.26 2.41 -2.18
C GLU A 118 -22.58 2.63 -3.54
N GLU A 119 -21.28 2.91 -3.54
CA GLU A 119 -20.48 3.09 -4.78
C GLU A 119 -20.38 1.82 -5.62
N MET A 120 -20.45 0.64 -4.99
CA MET A 120 -20.51 -0.64 -5.69
C MET A 120 -21.95 -1.00 -6.14
N GLU A 121 -22.91 -0.11 -5.97
CA GLU A 121 -24.33 -0.28 -6.34
C GLU A 121 -24.94 -1.57 -5.78
N CYS A 122 -24.51 -1.98 -4.58
CA CYS A 122 -24.97 -3.22 -3.95
C CYS A 122 -26.29 -2.97 -3.20
N SER A 123 -27.37 -3.65 -3.60
CA SER A 123 -28.66 -3.53 -2.91
C SER A 123 -28.70 -4.21 -1.54
N HIS A 124 -28.01 -5.35 -1.42
CA HIS A 124 -27.94 -6.14 -0.20
C HIS A 124 -26.59 -6.83 -0.07
N VAL A 125 -26.27 -7.23 1.15
CA VAL A 125 -25.07 -8.01 1.46
C VAL A 125 -25.39 -9.23 2.30
N LEU A 126 -24.65 -10.30 2.09
CA LEU A 126 -24.66 -11.45 2.98
C LEU A 126 -23.62 -11.23 4.09
N LEU A 127 -24.10 -11.04 5.31
CA LEU A 127 -23.25 -10.91 6.51
C LEU A 127 -23.05 -12.28 7.15
N ARG A 128 -21.80 -12.69 7.33
CA ARG A 128 -21.44 -13.95 7.98
C ARG A 128 -20.18 -13.83 8.85
N PRO A 129 -20.09 -14.58 9.96
CA PRO A 129 -18.85 -14.64 10.71
C PRO A 129 -17.81 -15.45 9.93
N GLU A 130 -16.54 -15.05 10.00
CA GLU A 130 -15.41 -15.80 9.41
C GLU A 130 -15.23 -17.16 10.11
N PHE A 131 -15.54 -17.23 11.42
CA PHE A 131 -15.50 -18.45 12.22
C PHE A 131 -16.86 -18.76 12.84
N ILE A 132 -17.26 -20.03 12.81
CA ILE A 132 -18.52 -20.49 13.42
C ILE A 132 -18.49 -20.21 14.94
N GLY A 133 -19.59 -19.68 15.48
CA GLY A 133 -19.75 -19.39 16.91
C GLY A 133 -19.29 -18.00 17.36
N THR A 134 -18.74 -17.18 16.46
CA THR A 134 -18.32 -15.80 16.80
C THR A 134 -19.51 -14.85 17.00
N ILE A 135 -20.61 -15.10 16.29
CA ILE A 135 -21.84 -14.30 16.31
C ILE A 135 -23.03 -15.25 16.31
N ASP A 136 -24.01 -15.02 17.19
CA ASP A 136 -25.30 -15.69 17.11
C ASP A 136 -26.17 -15.02 16.03
N LEU A 137 -26.14 -15.61 14.83
CA LEU A 137 -26.92 -15.14 13.69
C LEU A 137 -28.43 -15.24 13.91
N THR A 138 -28.89 -16.13 14.80
CA THR A 138 -30.31 -16.27 15.12
C THR A 138 -30.79 -15.14 16.01
N GLU A 139 -30.02 -14.80 17.05
CA GLU A 139 -30.29 -13.62 17.88
C GLU A 139 -30.28 -12.35 17.02
N LEU A 140 -29.26 -12.20 16.16
CA LEU A 140 -29.12 -11.05 15.27
C LEU A 140 -30.32 -10.92 14.31
N SER A 141 -30.72 -12.02 13.66
CA SER A 141 -31.84 -12.01 12.70
C SER A 141 -33.16 -11.66 13.37
N VAL A 142 -33.42 -12.17 14.57
CA VAL A 142 -34.65 -11.85 15.33
C VAL A 142 -34.62 -10.40 15.80
N LYS A 143 -33.49 -9.95 16.35
CA LYS A 143 -33.37 -8.62 16.96
C LYS A 143 -33.52 -7.50 15.94
N LEU A 144 -32.89 -7.66 14.78
CA LEU A 144 -32.88 -6.65 13.71
C LEU A 144 -33.87 -6.98 12.59
N LYS A 145 -34.70 -8.02 12.74
CA LYS A 145 -35.68 -8.46 11.74
C LYS A 145 -35.04 -8.66 10.36
N LEU A 146 -33.93 -9.39 10.32
CA LEU A 146 -33.17 -9.70 9.10
C LEU A 146 -33.54 -11.09 8.58
N THR A 147 -33.38 -11.31 7.28
CA THR A 147 -33.58 -12.62 6.66
C THR A 147 -32.37 -13.51 6.94
N LYS A 148 -32.59 -14.65 7.59
CA LYS A 148 -31.55 -15.63 7.88
C LYS A 148 -31.39 -16.62 6.73
N GLU A 149 -30.15 -16.80 6.32
CA GLU A 149 -29.68 -17.79 5.34
C GLU A 149 -28.90 -18.91 6.07
N THR A 150 -28.60 -20.01 5.37
CA THR A 150 -27.88 -21.16 5.96
C THR A 150 -26.54 -20.76 6.60
N ASN A 151 -25.83 -19.80 5.99
CA ASN A 151 -24.48 -19.42 6.38
C ASN A 151 -24.33 -17.93 6.74
N GLY A 152 -25.42 -17.20 6.95
CA GLY A 152 -25.37 -15.75 7.17
C GLY A 152 -26.74 -15.10 7.36
N VAL A 153 -26.77 -13.79 7.34
CA VAL A 153 -27.98 -12.98 7.31
C VAL A 153 -27.90 -11.98 6.16
N ILE A 154 -29.01 -11.78 5.45
CA ILE A 154 -29.12 -10.77 4.40
C ILE A 154 -29.39 -9.42 5.07
N VAL A 155 -28.61 -8.43 4.70
CA VAL A 155 -28.72 -7.05 5.17
C VAL A 155 -28.87 -6.14 3.97
N GLU A 156 -29.98 -5.42 3.90
CA GLU A 156 -30.19 -4.36 2.91
C GLU A 156 -29.14 -3.24 3.10
N GLN A 157 -28.66 -2.64 2.02
CA GLN A 157 -27.59 -1.65 2.05
C GLN A 157 -27.93 -0.45 2.96
N GLU A 158 -29.16 0.05 2.92
CA GLU A 158 -29.64 1.14 3.79
C GLU A 158 -29.55 0.84 5.29
N ARG A 159 -29.49 -0.45 5.66
CA ARG A 159 -29.48 -0.91 7.05
C ARG A 159 -28.10 -1.35 7.53
N ILE A 160 -27.07 -1.28 6.68
CA ILE A 160 -25.76 -1.82 7.01
C ILE A 160 -25.12 -1.11 8.20
N GLU A 161 -25.24 0.22 8.27
CA GLU A 161 -24.70 1.01 9.36
C GLU A 161 -25.36 0.66 10.71
N GLU A 162 -26.68 0.45 10.71
CA GLU A 162 -27.44 0.00 11.89
C GLU A 162 -26.90 -1.35 12.39
N VAL A 163 -26.72 -2.32 11.50
CA VAL A 163 -26.26 -3.67 11.83
C VAL A 163 -24.82 -3.67 12.34
N LEU A 164 -23.91 -2.95 11.66
CA LEU A 164 -22.51 -2.89 12.07
C LEU A 164 -22.35 -2.15 13.41
N THR A 165 -23.15 -1.11 13.65
CA THR A 165 -23.17 -0.40 14.94
C THR A 165 -23.66 -1.31 16.07
N TYR A 166 -24.69 -2.12 15.82
CA TYR A 166 -25.17 -3.12 16.77
C TYR A 166 -24.06 -4.14 17.11
N LEU A 167 -23.37 -4.66 16.10
CA LEU A 167 -22.26 -5.61 16.29
C LEU A 167 -21.07 -4.98 17.00
N LEU A 168 -20.78 -3.70 16.75
CA LEU A 168 -19.75 -2.95 17.47
C LEU A 168 -20.07 -2.85 18.96
N ALA A 169 -21.30 -2.49 19.31
CA ALA A 169 -21.76 -2.38 20.70
C ALA A 169 -21.65 -3.72 21.46
N LYS A 170 -21.82 -4.84 20.75
CA LYS A 170 -21.66 -6.21 21.27
C LYS A 170 -20.21 -6.72 21.22
N ARG A 171 -19.24 -5.91 20.76
CA ARG A 171 -17.83 -6.30 20.55
C ARG A 171 -17.66 -7.48 19.58
N GLN A 172 -18.55 -7.58 18.60
CA GLN A 172 -18.64 -8.65 17.60
C GLN A 172 -18.23 -8.19 16.19
N LEU A 173 -17.82 -6.93 16.01
CA LEU A 173 -17.36 -6.36 14.73
C LEU A 173 -15.93 -6.82 14.34
N ARG A 174 -15.57 -8.07 14.62
CA ARG A 174 -14.28 -8.66 14.24
C ARG A 174 -14.50 -10.03 13.64
N ASN A 175 -13.61 -10.44 12.74
CA ASN A 175 -13.74 -11.68 11.99
C ASN A 175 -15.12 -11.77 11.33
N LEU A 176 -15.55 -10.68 10.71
CA LEU A 176 -16.85 -10.56 10.06
C LEU A 176 -16.64 -10.39 8.55
N VAL A 177 -17.42 -11.08 7.75
CA VAL A 177 -17.39 -11.02 6.29
C VAL A 177 -18.73 -10.48 5.80
N LEU A 178 -18.67 -9.49 4.92
CA LEU A 178 -19.78 -9.02 4.10
C LEU A 178 -19.51 -9.43 2.66
N GLU A 179 -20.43 -10.16 2.04
CA GLU A 179 -20.35 -10.55 0.64
C GLU A 179 -21.41 -9.78 -0.15
N ALA A 180 -20.94 -9.00 -1.13
CA ALA A 180 -21.72 -8.04 -1.90
C ALA A 180 -21.45 -8.29 -3.39
N GLY A 181 -22.16 -9.24 -3.99
CA GLY A 181 -21.95 -9.62 -5.39
C GLY A 181 -20.51 -10.10 -5.67
N SER A 182 -19.75 -9.29 -6.41
CA SER A 182 -18.34 -9.54 -6.76
C SER A 182 -17.33 -9.02 -5.73
N ALA A 183 -17.79 -8.34 -4.68
CA ALA A 183 -16.95 -7.79 -3.63
C ALA A 183 -17.12 -8.54 -2.31
N LYS A 184 -16.02 -8.63 -1.55
CA LYS A 184 -15.98 -9.22 -0.23
C LYS A 184 -15.23 -8.30 0.72
N ILE A 185 -15.88 -7.92 1.81
CA ILE A 185 -15.34 -7.01 2.82
C ILE A 185 -15.17 -7.81 4.11
N ASN A 186 -13.94 -7.91 4.62
CA ASN A 186 -13.62 -8.63 5.85
C ASN A 186 -13.11 -7.66 6.93
N PHE A 187 -13.83 -7.59 8.04
CA PHE A 187 -13.39 -6.92 9.26
C PHE A 187 -12.43 -7.82 10.03
N LYS A 188 -11.13 -7.52 9.97
CA LYS A 188 -10.11 -8.20 10.79
C LYS A 188 -10.12 -7.70 12.22
N SER A 189 -10.41 -6.42 12.39
CA SER A 189 -10.65 -5.77 13.67
C SER A 189 -11.80 -4.77 13.50
N SER A 190 -12.17 -4.04 14.55
CA SER A 190 -13.21 -3.01 14.43
C SER A 190 -12.77 -1.80 13.59
N HIS A 191 -11.48 -1.69 13.25
CA HIS A 191 -10.88 -0.56 12.53
C HIS A 191 -10.03 -1.00 11.32
N ASP A 192 -9.81 -2.30 11.13
CA ASP A 192 -9.08 -2.86 9.98
C ASP A 192 -10.00 -3.68 9.10
N ILE A 193 -10.12 -3.24 7.86
CA ILE A 193 -10.96 -3.85 6.84
C ILE A 193 -10.09 -4.31 5.68
N VAL A 194 -10.41 -5.48 5.16
CA VAL A 194 -9.79 -6.07 3.98
C VAL A 194 -10.86 -6.21 2.91
N VAL A 195 -10.71 -5.53 1.78
CA VAL A 195 -11.63 -5.63 0.65
C VAL A 195 -10.99 -6.47 -0.44
N GLU A 196 -11.72 -7.47 -0.92
CA GLU A 196 -11.43 -8.27 -2.10
C GLU A 196 -12.47 -7.96 -3.17
N ALA A 197 -12.07 -7.36 -4.29
CA ALA A 197 -12.97 -6.92 -5.37
C ALA A 197 -12.20 -6.78 -6.69
N GLU A 198 -12.92 -6.51 -7.79
CA GLU A 198 -12.30 -6.14 -9.06
C GLU A 198 -11.48 -4.84 -8.94
N ASN A 199 -10.49 -4.70 -9.81
CA ASN A 199 -9.49 -3.63 -9.71
C ASN A 199 -10.10 -2.23 -9.79
N ASP A 200 -11.09 -2.04 -10.66
CA ASP A 200 -11.76 -0.76 -10.85
C ASP A 200 -12.48 -0.33 -9.57
N ASN A 201 -13.19 -1.25 -8.91
CA ASN A 201 -13.81 -1.01 -7.61
C ASN A 201 -12.74 -0.66 -6.56
N ILE A 202 -11.62 -1.40 -6.50
CA ILE A 202 -10.55 -1.09 -5.54
C ILE A 202 -9.98 0.32 -5.74
N LYS A 203 -9.82 0.78 -6.98
CA LYS A 203 -9.34 2.14 -7.27
C LYS A 203 -10.30 3.20 -6.77
N GLU A 204 -11.61 3.03 -6.97
CA GLU A 204 -12.62 3.95 -6.46
C GLU A 204 -12.63 3.97 -4.93
N LEU A 205 -12.59 2.79 -4.28
CA LEU A 205 -12.54 2.68 -2.82
C LEU A 205 -11.30 3.35 -2.21
N VAL A 206 -10.15 3.34 -2.90
CA VAL A 206 -8.95 4.06 -2.45
C VAL A 206 -9.15 5.58 -2.44
N LYS A 207 -10.00 6.13 -3.31
CA LYS A 207 -10.33 7.57 -3.30
C LYS A 207 -11.22 7.94 -2.13
N LEU A 208 -12.16 7.06 -1.74
CA LEU A 208 -13.08 7.28 -0.62
C LEU A 208 -12.40 7.39 0.75
N LYS A 209 -11.21 6.81 0.90
CA LYS A 209 -10.45 6.90 2.16
C LYS A 209 -9.76 8.27 2.38
N LYS A 210 -9.60 9.08 1.32
CA LYS A 210 -8.91 10.38 1.41
C LYS A 210 -9.80 11.45 2.00
#